data_AF-A0A356BU45-F1
#
_entry.id   AF-A0A356BU45-F1
#
_cell.length_a   1.000
_cell.length_b   1.000
_cell.length_c   1.000
_cell.angle_alpha   90.00
_cell.angle_beta   90.00
_cell.angle_gamma   90.00
#
_symmetry.space_group_name_H-M   'P 1'
#
loop_
_entity.id
_entity.type
_entity.pdbx_description
1 polymer ?
#
loop_
_entity_poly.entity_id
_entity_poly.type
_entity_poly.pdbx_seq_one_letter_code
_entity_poly.pdbx_strand_id
1 'polypeptide(L)'
;MLKQLLLEIYKADYVSKSNLAVKLDSPVPLVEEGFAELVRLGYLLEDASLNCQDRPCGRCPYASMCQKEPLKTWTITEKGRALLEDYQAAV
;
A
#
# COMPACT_ATOMS: atom_id res chain seq x y z
N MET A 1 -14.25 -4.70 5.01
CA MET A 1 -13.32 -3.98 4.12
C MET A 1 -11.84 -4.21 4.48
N LEU A 2 -11.31 -3.80 5.65
CA LEU A 2 -9.86 -3.91 5.95
C LEU A 2 -9.22 -5.29 5.69
N LYS A 3 -9.87 -6.38 6.09
CA LYS A 3 -9.39 -7.75 5.80
C LYS A 3 -9.34 -8.05 4.30
N GLN A 4 -10.33 -7.61 3.53
CA GLN A 4 -10.35 -7.76 2.07
C GLN A 4 -9.27 -6.90 1.43
N LEU A 5 -9.08 -5.66 1.88
CA LEU A 5 -7.98 -4.81 1.42
C LEU A 5 -6.62 -5.48 1.66
N LEU A 6 -6.37 -6.01 2.86
CA LEU A 6 -5.14 -6.73 3.19
C LEU A 6 -4.94 -7.97 2.30
N LEU A 7 -6.01 -8.72 2.02
CA LEU A 7 -5.97 -9.88 1.12
C LEU A 7 -5.63 -9.48 -0.32
N GLU A 8 -6.19 -8.38 -0.81
CA GLU A 8 -5.91 -7.89 -2.16
C GLU A 8 -4.47 -7.39 -2.31
N ILE A 9 -3.93 -6.75 -1.27
CA ILE A 9 -2.50 -6.39 -1.20
C ILE A 9 -1.62 -7.64 -1.19
N TYR A 10 -2.01 -8.68 -0.44
CA TYR A 10 -1.25 -9.94 -0.36
C TYR A 10 -1.17 -10.70 -1.68
N LYS A 11 -2.24 -10.66 -2.49
CA LYS A 11 -2.34 -11.39 -3.74
C LYS A 11 -1.64 -10.72 -4.93
N ALA A 12 -1.19 -9.48 -4.77
CA ALA A 12 -0.69 -8.67 -5.88
C ALA A 12 0.75 -8.23 -5.64
N ASP A 13 1.61 -8.39 -6.65
CA ASP A 13 2.99 -7.87 -6.61
C ASP A 13 3.04 -6.34 -6.60
N TYR A 14 2.02 -5.70 -7.16
CA TYR A 14 1.86 -4.25 -7.19
C TYR A 14 0.37 -3.88 -7.14
N VAL A 15 0.04 -2.83 -6.38
CA VAL A 15 -1.33 -2.31 -6.28
C VAL A 15 -1.36 -0.81 -6.51
N SER A 16 -2.39 -0.35 -7.23
CA SER A 16 -2.77 1.06 -7.26
C SER A 16 -4.00 1.26 -6.39
N LYS A 17 -4.02 2.35 -5.61
CA LYS A 17 -5.15 2.71 -4.73
C LYS A 17 -6.46 2.83 -5.51
N SER A 18 -6.41 3.41 -6.72
CA SER A 18 -7.57 3.54 -7.60
C SER A 18 -8.10 2.19 -8.09
N ASN A 19 -7.23 1.23 -8.43
CA ASN A 19 -7.69 -0.11 -8.83
C ASN A 19 -8.28 -0.86 -7.63
N LEU A 20 -7.69 -0.72 -6.44
CA LEU A 20 -8.25 -1.28 -5.21
C LEU A 20 -9.62 -0.68 -4.87
N ALA A 21 -9.79 0.63 -5.05
CA ALA A 21 -11.07 1.32 -4.87
C ALA A 21 -12.17 0.72 -5.77
N VAL A 22 -11.88 0.52 -7.06
CA VAL A 22 -12.81 -0.13 -8.00
C VAL A 22 -13.08 -1.57 -7.59
N LYS A 23 -12.05 -2.35 -7.24
CA LYS A 23 -12.17 -3.77 -6.89
C LYS A 23 -12.96 -4.00 -5.60
N LEU A 24 -12.83 -3.09 -4.63
CA LEU A 24 -13.47 -3.16 -3.33
C LEU A 24 -14.80 -2.39 -3.28
N ASP A 25 -15.27 -1.85 -4.41
CA ASP A 25 -16.44 -0.99 -4.51
C ASP A 25 -16.46 0.11 -3.43
N SER A 26 -15.33 0.80 -3.29
CA SER A 26 -15.05 1.73 -2.20
C SER A 26 -14.42 3.01 -2.73
N PRO A 27 -14.74 4.20 -2.18
CA PRO A 27 -14.07 5.45 -2.55
C PRO A 27 -12.56 5.39 -2.28
N VAL A 28 -11.76 6.02 -3.14
CA VAL A 28 -10.29 6.08 -2.96
C VAL A 28 -9.88 6.58 -1.57
N PRO A 29 -10.48 7.66 -1.00
CA PRO A 29 -10.11 8.11 0.35
C PRO A 29 -10.29 7.04 1.42
N LEU A 30 -11.33 6.20 1.29
CA LEU A 30 -11.59 5.11 2.24
C LEU A 30 -10.55 3.99 2.12
N VAL A 31 -10.04 3.74 0.90
CA VAL A 31 -8.91 2.82 0.68
C VAL A 31 -7.65 3.39 1.32
N GLU A 32 -7.39 4.68 1.20
CA GLU A 32 -6.24 5.35 1.80
C GLU A 32 -6.26 5.30 3.34
N GLU A 33 -7.41 5.59 3.94
CA GLU A 33 -7.65 5.39 5.37
C GLU A 33 -7.43 3.93 5.77
N GLY A 34 -7.86 2.99 4.93
CA GLY A 34 -7.64 1.57 5.14
C GLY A 34 -6.15 1.18 5.18
N PHE A 35 -5.32 1.74 4.30
CA PHE A 35 -3.86 1.56 4.37
C PHE A 35 -3.28 2.12 5.66
N ALA A 36 -3.66 3.34 6.03
CA ALA A 36 -3.19 3.97 7.26
C ALA A 36 -3.55 3.14 8.50
N GLU A 37 -4.77 2.59 8.52
CA GLU A 37 -5.25 1.75 9.61
C GLU A 37 -4.53 0.39 9.67
N LEU A 38 -4.29 -0.25 8.52
CA LEU A 38 -3.51 -1.50 8.47
C LEU A 38 -2.06 -1.31 8.94
N VAL A 39 -1.45 -0.16 8.65
CA VAL A 39 -0.14 0.23 9.19
C VAL A 39 -0.23 0.46 10.70
N ARG A 40 -1.21 1.24 11.17
CA ARG A 40 -1.41 1.53 12.60
C ARG A 40 -1.62 0.27 13.43
N LEU A 41 -2.33 -0.72 12.87
CA LEU A 41 -2.58 -2.01 13.51
C LEU A 41 -1.40 -3.00 13.39
N GLY A 42 -0.37 -2.66 12.62
CA GLY A 42 0.83 -3.47 12.42
C GLY A 42 0.63 -4.67 11.50
N TYR A 43 -0.34 -4.62 10.60
CA TYR A 43 -0.54 -5.63 9.54
C TYR A 43 0.24 -5.29 8.26
N LEU A 44 0.51 -4.00 8.04
CA LEU A 44 1.41 -3.49 7.00
C LEU A 44 2.55 -2.69 7.64
N LEU A 45 3.69 -2.68 6.97
CA LEU A 45 4.80 -1.78 7.23
C LEU A 45 5.02 -0.92 5.99
N GLU A 46 5.06 0.40 6.14
CA GLU A 46 5.41 1.31 5.05
C GLU A 46 6.93 1.41 4.93
N ASP A 47 7.48 1.02 3.78
CA ASP A 47 8.90 1.10 3.51
C ASP A 47 9.25 2.51 3.02
N ALA A 48 9.78 3.32 3.93
CA ALA A 48 10.21 4.70 3.63
C ALA A 48 11.53 4.77 2.82
N SER A 49 12.12 3.63 2.47
CA SER A 49 13.43 3.53 1.79
C SER A 49 13.38 3.83 0.29
N LEU A 50 12.20 3.79 -0.34
CA LEU A 50 12.01 4.09 -1.77
C LEU A 50 11.65 5.55 -2.06
N ASN A 51 11.78 6.43 -1.07
CA ASN A 51 12.02 7.83 -1.37
C ASN A 51 13.19 7.89 -2.35
N CYS A 52 13.08 8.61 -3.47
CA CYS A 52 14.10 8.71 -4.51
C CYS A 52 15.40 9.38 -4.01
N GLN A 53 16.04 8.81 -2.99
CA GLN A 53 17.25 9.27 -2.34
C GLN A 53 18.45 8.99 -3.25
N ASP A 54 18.38 7.94 -4.07
CA ASP A 54 19.46 7.58 -5.01
C ASP A 54 19.58 8.53 -6.21
N ARG A 55 18.54 9.31 -6.50
CA ARG A 55 18.63 10.49 -7.38
C ARG A 55 17.73 11.59 -6.84
N PRO A 56 18.28 12.59 -6.13
CA PRO A 56 17.48 13.69 -5.63
C PRO A 56 16.84 14.38 -6.84
N CYS A 57 15.53 14.26 -6.99
CA CYS A 57 14.77 15.00 -7.98
C CYS A 57 15.10 16.50 -7.90
N GLY A 58 15.53 16.99 -6.73
CA GLY A 58 16.04 18.35 -6.52
C GLY A 58 17.25 18.78 -7.36
N ARG A 59 17.95 17.88 -8.08
CA ARG A 59 19.00 18.24 -9.06
C ARG A 59 18.57 18.03 -10.52
N CYS A 60 17.34 17.59 -10.76
CA CYS A 60 16.79 17.49 -12.11
C CYS A 60 16.41 18.89 -12.61
N PRO A 61 16.86 19.35 -13.79
CA PRO A 61 16.44 20.63 -14.36
C PRO A 61 14.92 20.75 -14.57
N TYR A 62 14.23 19.60 -14.65
CA TYR A 62 12.77 19.50 -14.79
C TYR A 62 12.07 19.12 -13.48
N ALA A 63 12.72 19.25 -12.32
CA ALA A 63 12.16 18.87 -11.02
C ALA A 63 10.78 19.52 -10.77
N SER A 64 10.65 20.81 -11.09
CA SER A 64 9.41 21.59 -10.97
C SER A 64 8.28 21.13 -11.91
N MET A 65 8.60 20.33 -12.93
CA MET A 65 7.65 19.76 -13.89
C MET A 65 7.45 18.26 -13.68
N CYS A 66 8.12 17.65 -12.71
CA CYS A 66 8.07 16.23 -12.43
C CYS A 66 6.84 15.92 -11.56
N GLN A 67 5.82 15.28 -12.13
CA GLN A 67 4.63 14.81 -11.41
C GLN A 67 4.82 13.40 -10.83
N LYS A 68 6.05 12.88 -10.81
CA LYS A 68 6.32 11.55 -10.23
C LYS A 68 6.39 11.68 -8.70
N GLU A 69 5.34 11.23 -8.02
CA GLU A 69 5.41 10.97 -6.60
C GLU A 69 6.29 9.74 -6.34
N PRO A 70 7.13 9.74 -5.27
CA PRO A 70 7.85 8.55 -4.87
C PRO A 70 6.90 7.38 -4.65
N LEU A 71 7.26 6.22 -5.18
CA LEU A 71 6.48 5.01 -4.96
C LEU A 71 6.60 4.62 -3.49
N LYS A 72 5.48 4.73 -2.77
CA LYS A 72 5.34 4.09 -1.46
C LYS A 72 5.24 2.59 -1.68
N THR A 73 6.06 1.83 -0.97
CA THR A 73 5.91 0.37 -0.90
C THR A 73 5.49 -0.05 0.49
N TRP A 74 4.78 -1.16 0.53
CA TRP A 74 4.34 -1.76 1.78
C TRP A 74 4.77 -3.21 1.82
N THR A 75 5.20 -3.63 2.99
CA THR A 75 5.50 -5.02 3.29
C THR A 75 4.45 -5.55 4.26
N ILE A 76 3.83 -6.69 3.95
CA ILE A 76 2.93 -7.37 4.89
C ILE A 76 3.78 -7.92 6.04
N THR A 77 3.37 -7.62 7.27
CA THR A 77 4.07 -8.10 8.47
C THR A 77 3.78 -9.58 8.72
N GLU A 78 4.53 -10.21 9.61
CA GLU A 78 4.22 -11.57 10.07
C GLU A 78 2.82 -11.66 10.68
N LYS A 79 2.42 -10.65 11.48
CA LYS A 79 1.07 -10.51 12.02
C LYS A 79 0.00 -10.43 10.91
N GLY A 80 0.30 -9.72 9.82
CA GLY A 80 -0.55 -9.66 8.63
C GLY A 80 -0.73 -11.01 7.95
N ARG A 81 0.36 -11.77 7.78
CA ARG A 81 0.33 -13.11 7.20
C ARG A 81 -0.49 -14.09 8.04
N ALA A 82 -0.25 -14.14 9.36
CA ALA A 82 -0.99 -15.02 10.27
C ALA A 82 -2.52 -14.78 10.20
N LEU A 83 -2.95 -13.51 10.17
CA LEU A 83 -4.37 -13.18 10.02
C LEU A 83 -4.97 -13.71 8.70
N LEU A 84 -4.21 -13.67 7.61
CA LEU A 84 -4.67 -14.13 6.29
C LEU A 84 -4.74 -15.67 6.22
N GLU A 85 -3.78 -16.37 6.84
CA GLU A 85 -3.80 -17.83 6.96
C GLU A 85 -5.04 -18.31 7.72
N ASP A 86 -5.33 -17.71 8.88
CA ASP A 86 -6.56 -17.99 9.65
C ASP A 86 -7.83 -17.70 8.85
N TYR A 87 -7.82 -16.59 8.10
CA TYR A 87 -8.97 -16.19 7.30
C TYR A 87 -9.21 -17.12 6.11
N GLN A 88 -8.16 -17.60 5.44
CA GLN A 88 -8.27 -18.55 4.33
C GLN A 88 -8.66 -19.95 4.78
N ALA A 89 -8.33 -20.35 6.02
CA ALA A 89 -8.75 -21.64 6.58
C ALA A 89 -10.24 -21.66 7.02
N ALA A 90 -10.86 -20.49 7.20
CA ALA A 90 -12.23 -20.33 7.68
C ALA A 90 -13.28 -20.09 6.56
N VAL A 91 -12.84 -20.01 5.30
CA VAL A 91 -13.65 -19.76 4.09
C VAL A 91 -13.64 -21.00 3.22
#